data_AF-A0A376H3R5-F1
#
_entry.id   AF-A0A376H3R5-F1
#
_cell.length_a   1.000
_cell.length_b   1.000
_cell.length_c   1.000
_cell.angle_alpha   90.00
_cell.angle_beta   90.00
_cell.angle_gamma   90.00
#
_symmetry.space_group_name_H-M   'P 1'
#
loop_
_entity.id
_entity.type
_entity.pdbx_description
1 polymer ?
#
loop_
_entity_poly.entity_id
_entity_poly.type
_entity_poly.pdbx_seq_one_letter_code
_entity_poly.pdbx_strand_id
1 'polypeptide(L)' 'MNEIDRVEAEINKLVAENDFPVEVLNDVFHRLNCCSDYQYAKQQLRYLQNFKNQILDKKGGLSDGD' A
#
# COMPACT_ATOMS: atom_id res chain seq x y z
N MET A 1 -8.53 -20.56 1.27
CA MET A 1 -7.90 -19.22 1.35
C MET A 1 -8.94 -18.24 0.82
N ASN A 2 -9.42 -17.36 1.69
CA ASN A 2 -10.41 -16.35 1.32
C ASN A 2 -9.77 -15.31 0.39
N GLU A 3 -10.56 -14.62 -0.42
CA GLU A 3 -10.04 -13.59 -1.33
C GLU A 3 -9.40 -12.42 -0.56
N ILE A 4 -9.90 -12.15 0.65
CA ILE A 4 -9.36 -11.16 1.58
C ILE A 4 -7.95 -11.55 2.03
N ASP A 5 -7.73 -12.78 2.46
CA ASP A 5 -6.41 -13.28 2.91
C ASP A 5 -5.33 -13.07 1.84
N ARG A 6 -5.69 -13.22 0.56
CA ARG A 6 -4.77 -12.99 -0.57
C ARG A 6 -4.39 -11.52 -0.69
N VAL A 7 -5.36 -10.62 -0.57
CA VAL A 7 -5.13 -9.17 -0.64
C VAL A 7 -4.30 -8.71 0.55
N GLU A 8 -4.59 -9.19 1.76
CA GLU A 8 -3.81 -8.88 2.96
C GLU A 8 -2.36 -9.40 2.84
N ALA A 9 -2.16 -10.59 2.28
CA ALA A 9 -0.82 -11.09 1.99
C ALA A 9 -0.06 -10.20 1.00
N GLU A 10 -0.72 -9.69 -0.04
CA GLU A 10 -0.12 -8.72 -0.98
C GLU A 10 0.22 -7.39 -0.30
N ILE A 11 -0.66 -6.88 0.57
CA ILE A 11 -0.40 -5.67 1.37
C ILE A 11 0.82 -5.88 2.27
N ASN A 12 0.87 -7.00 3.01
CA ASN A 12 1.99 -7.31 3.90
C ASN A 12 3.31 -7.43 3.14
N LYS A 13 3.29 -8.07 1.96
CA LYS A 13 4.46 -8.13 1.09
C LYS A 13 4.91 -6.74 0.65
N LEU A 14 3.98 -5.90 0.21
CA LEU A 14 4.29 -4.55 -0.25
C LEU A 14 4.89 -3.71 0.89
N VAL A 15 4.33 -3.80 2.09
CA VAL A 15 4.83 -3.12 3.30
C VAL A 15 6.21 -3.62 3.72
N ALA A 16 6.48 -4.92 3.64
CA ALA A 16 7.79 -5.47 3.96
C ALA A 16 8.89 -5.06 2.96
N GLU A 17 8.51 -4.84 1.69
CA GLU A 17 9.45 -4.49 0.62
C GLU A 17 9.69 -2.98 0.46
N ASN A 18 8.91 -2.11 1.11
CA ASN A 18 8.96 -0.66 0.90
C ASN A 18 8.83 0.10 2.22
N ASP A 19 9.61 1.17 2.37
CA ASP A 19 9.52 2.07 3.53
C ASP A 19 8.32 3.01 3.39
N PHE A 20 7.18 2.62 3.97
CA PHE A 20 6.02 3.50 4.12
C PHE A 20 6.07 4.27 5.45
N PRO A 21 5.54 5.51 5.49
CA PRO A 21 5.34 6.22 6.75
C PRO A 21 4.46 5.43 7.72
N VAL A 22 4.81 5.47 9.01
CA VAL A 22 4.05 4.78 10.08
C VAL A 22 2.58 5.19 10.09
N GLU A 23 2.28 6.45 9.80
CA GLU A 23 0.91 6.98 9.72
C GLU A 23 0.08 6.27 8.62
N VAL A 24 0.70 6.02 7.47
CA VAL A 24 0.08 5.31 6.33
C VAL A 24 -0.17 3.85 6.69
N LEU A 25 0.81 3.20 7.33
CA LEU A 25 0.67 1.81 7.78
C LEU A 25 -0.46 1.67 8.81
N ASN A 26 -0.52 2.58 9.79
CA ASN A 26 -1.55 2.57 10.81
C ASN A 26 -2.95 2.75 10.22
N ASP A 27 -3.15 3.68 9.28
CA ASP A 27 -4.45 3.88 8.64
C ASP A 27 -4.90 2.63 7.86
N VAL A 28 -4.00 2.03 7.09
CA VAL A 28 -4.30 0.81 6.32
C VAL A 28 -4.64 -0.36 7.24
N PHE A 29 -3.82 -0.64 8.25
CA PHE A 29 -4.07 -1.76 9.16
C PHE A 29 -5.31 -1.54 10.03
N HIS A 30 -5.59 -0.30 10.44
CA HIS A 30 -6.82 0.03 11.15
C HIS A 30 -8.06 -0.27 10.28
N ARG A 31 -8.02 0.11 9.00
CA ARG A 31 -9.10 -0.13 8.04
C ARG A 31 -9.33 -1.61 7.74
N LEU A 32 -8.26 -2.39 7.59
CA LEU A 32 -8.34 -3.84 7.40
C LEU A 32 -8.96 -4.54 8.62
N ASN A 33 -8.58 -4.12 9.83
CA ASN A 33 -9.15 -4.66 11.07
C ASN A 33 -10.59 -4.24 11.32
N CYS A 34 -10.98 -3.02 10.91
CA CYS A 34 -12.33 -2.50 11.12
C CYS A 34 -13.35 -3.09 10.14
N CYS A 35 -12.92 -3.47 8.92
CA CYS A 35 -13.81 -3.96 7.89
C CYS A 35 -13.18 -5.13 7.12
N SER A 36 -13.68 -6.35 7.35
CA SER A 36 -13.33 -7.55 6.59
C SER A 36 -14.07 -7.62 5.25
N ASP A 37 -14.04 -6.53 4.48
CA ASP A 37 -14.63 -6.44 3.15
C ASP A 37 -13.54 -6.49 2.08
N TYR A 38 -13.72 -7.39 1.11
CA TYR A 38 -12.76 -7.62 0.02
C TYR A 38 -12.52 -6.37 -0.86
N GLN A 39 -13.56 -5.61 -1.17
CA GLN A 39 -13.44 -4.39 -1.95
C GLN A 39 -12.68 -3.32 -1.16
N TYR A 40 -12.90 -3.27 0.15
CA TYR A 40 -12.19 -2.36 1.03
C TYR A 40 -10.70 -2.70 1.14
N ALA A 41 -10.36 -3.98 1.32
CA ALA A 41 -8.98 -4.44 1.30
C ALA A 41 -8.28 -4.13 -0.05
N LYS A 42 -8.98 -4.34 -1.18
CA LYS A 42 -8.46 -3.96 -2.51
C LYS A 42 -8.18 -2.47 -2.64
N GLN A 43 -9.04 -1.63 -2.06
CA GLN A 43 -8.83 -0.18 -2.05
C GLN A 43 -7.56 0.19 -1.28
N GLN A 44 -7.30 -0.45 -0.14
CA GLN A 44 -6.06 -0.23 0.63
C GLN A 44 -4.82 -0.67 -0.14
N LEU A 45 -4.87 -1.83 -0.80
CA LEU A 45 -3.77 -2.31 -1.64
C LEU A 45 -3.45 -1.31 -2.76
N ARG A 46 -4.47 -0.82 -3.47
CA ARG A 46 -4.29 0.18 -4.54
C ARG A 46 -3.73 1.50 -4.01
N TYR A 47 -4.16 1.93 -2.83
CA TYR A 47 -3.62 3.12 -2.17
C TYR A 47 -2.11 3.00 -1.93
N LEU A 48 -1.66 1.88 -1.34
CA LEU A 48 -0.24 1.66 -1.09
C LEU A 48 0.58 1.51 -2.38
N GLN A 49 0.06 0.85 -3.41
CA GLN A 49 0.71 0.75 -4.73
C GLN A 49 0.92 2.13 -5.35
N ASN A 50 -0.10 3.00 -5.31
CA ASN A 50 0.01 4.37 -5.80
C ASN A 50 1.01 5.18 -4.97
N PHE A 51 1.03 5.00 -3.66
CA PHE A 51 1.96 5.69 -2.78
C PHE A 51 3.42 5.26 -3.06
N LYS A 52 3.66 3.96 -3.27
CA LYS A 52 4.96 3.44 -3.72
C LYS A 52 5.40 4.10 -5.02
N ASN A 53 4.53 4.16 -6.03
CA ASN A 53 4.86 4.78 -7.30
C ASN A 53 5.21 6.26 -7.13
N GLN A 54 4.47 7.00 -6.31
CA GLN A 54 4.80 8.40 -6.00
C GLN A 54 6.14 8.57 -5.26
N ILE A 55 6.49 7.64 -4.34
CA ILE A 55 7.82 7.65 -3.71
C ILE A 55 8.91 7.38 -4.74
N LEU A 56 8.71 6.40 -5.63
CA LEU A 56 9.66 6.05 -6.68
C LEU A 56 9.86 7.21 -7.66
N ASP A 57 8.77 7.88 -8.06
CA ASP A 57 8.83 9.07 -8.92
C ASP A 57 9.60 10.22 -8.24
N LYS A 58 9.42 10.40 -6.91
CA LYS A 58 10.19 11.38 -6.14
C LYS A 58 11.67 11.01 -5.95
N LYS A 59 11.99 9.71 -5.86
CA LYS A 59 13.38 9.22 -5.78
C LYS A 59 14.08 9.21 -7.15
N GLY A 60 13.33 9.13 -8.24
CA GLY A 60 13.80 9.23 -9.62
C GLY A 60 13.81 10.66 -10.18
N GLY A 61 13.21 11.64 -9.51
CA GLY A 61 13.07 13.04 -9.94
C GLY A 61 14.34 13.91 -9.87
N LEU A 62 15.52 13.32 -10.00
CA LEU A 62 16.75 14.00 -10.43
C LEU A 62 17.20 13.36 -11.74
N SER A 63 16.44 13.58 -12.81
CA SER A 63 16.94 13.48 -14.18
C SER A 63 16.20 14.49 -15.05
N ASP A 64 16.97 15.51 -15.45
CA ASP A 64 16.85 16.36 -16.64
C ASP A 64 15.52 17.14 -16.79
N GLY A 65 15.49 18.47 -16.68
CA GLY A 65 16.32 19.37 -17.46
C GLY A 65 15.76 19.44 -18.87
N ASP A 66 14.75 20.30 -19.07
CA ASP A 66 14.43 21.00 -20.33
C ASP A 66 13.54 22.21 -20.03
#